data_AF-A0A7S2QKP1-F1
#
_entry.id   AF-A0A7S2QKP1-F1
#
_cell.length_a   1.000
_cell.length_b   1.000
_cell.length_c   1.000
_cell.angle_alpha   90.00
_cell.angle_beta   90.00
_cell.angle_gamma   90.00
#
_symmetry.space_group_name_H-M   'P 1'
#
loop_
_entity.id
_entity.type
_entity.pdbx_description
1 polymer ?
#
loop_
_entity_poly.entity_id
_entity_poly.type
_entity_poly.pdbx_seq_one_letter_code
_entity_poly.pdbx_strand_id
1 'polypeptide(L)'
;ELFERDLILEIRGSKMERRRAKKYAEGVMAQRTGPVSIGHDSDDGDMTMLHVPQEAVGFVTGRAGNFLRSIEEQWCTLMFFCDVGGGGGRNKDYEKLAIFGDIR
;
A
#
# COMPACT_ATOMS: atom_id res chain seq x y z
N GLU A 1 14.68 28.70 14.51
CA GLU A 1 14.44 27.98 13.23
C GLU A 1 15.58 27.02 12.92
N LEU A 2 15.93 26.13 13.87
CA LEU A 2 16.90 25.07 13.62
C LEU A 2 16.12 23.82 13.21
N PHE A 3 16.42 23.31 12.01
CA PHE A 3 15.85 22.11 11.40
C PHE A 3 14.40 22.28 10.88
N GLU A 4 14.22 23.05 9.81
CA GLU A 4 13.47 22.46 8.70
C GLU A 4 14.23 21.18 8.34
N ARG A 5 13.79 20.06 8.90
CA ARG A 5 14.40 18.76 8.64
C ARG A 5 14.22 18.53 7.15
N ASP A 6 15.31 18.48 6.41
CA ASP A 6 15.30 18.12 5.01
C ASP A 6 14.40 16.89 4.83
N LEU A 7 13.27 17.06 4.13
CA LEU A 7 12.30 15.99 3.83
C LEU A 7 12.85 15.08 2.72
N ILE A 8 14.13 14.71 2.84
CA ILE A 8 14.90 13.96 1.86
C ILE A 8 14.93 12.50 2.32
N LEU A 9 14.35 11.63 1.50
CA LEU A 9 14.48 10.18 1.63
C LEU A 9 15.52 9.69 0.62
N GLU A 10 16.67 9.23 1.11
CA GLU A 10 17.70 8.61 0.27
C GLU A 10 17.56 7.09 0.28
N ILE A 11 17.52 6.48 -0.92
CA ILE A 11 17.34 5.03 -1.09
C ILE A 11 18.53 4.44 -1.86
N ARG A 12 19.19 3.44 -1.27
CA ARG A 12 20.34 2.74 -1.86
C ARG A 12 20.02 1.25 -2.07
N GLY A 13 20.66 0.66 -3.07
CA GLY A 13 20.45 -0.73 -3.47
C GLY A 13 20.50 -0.90 -4.99
N SER A 14 20.17 -2.08 -5.47
CA SER A 14 19.96 -2.40 -6.88
C SER A 14 18.88 -1.51 -7.51
N LYS A 15 18.78 -1.56 -8.84
CA LYS A 15 17.73 -0.84 -9.56
C LYS A 15 16.32 -1.24 -9.09
N MET A 16 16.11 -2.53 -8.81
CA MET A 16 14.81 -3.06 -8.41
C MET A 16 14.47 -2.71 -6.96
N GLU A 17 15.44 -2.85 -6.04
CA GLU A 17 15.24 -2.47 -4.62
C GLU A 17 14.89 -0.99 -4.47
N ARG A 18 15.60 -0.10 -5.20
CA ARG A 18 15.29 1.33 -5.17
C ARG A 18 13.91 1.66 -5.73
N ARG A 19 13.51 0.98 -6.81
CA ARG A 19 12.19 1.15 -7.44
C ARG A 19 11.07 0.71 -6.49
N ARG A 20 11.19 -0.48 -5.88
CA ARG A 20 10.22 -1.00 -4.91
C ARG A 20 10.15 -0.13 -3.65
N ALA A 21 11.28 0.24 -3.06
CA ALA A 21 11.32 1.10 -1.87
C ALA A 21 10.69 2.48 -2.13
N LYS A 22 10.93 3.08 -3.31
CA LYS A 22 10.27 4.33 -3.70
C LYS A 22 8.75 4.15 -3.79
N LYS A 23 8.29 3.12 -4.50
CA LYS A 23 6.86 2.77 -4.64
C LYS A 23 6.18 2.59 -3.28
N TYR A 24 6.82 1.86 -2.38
CA TYR A 24 6.32 1.61 -1.03
C TYR A 24 6.21 2.89 -0.20
N ALA A 25 7.24 3.74 -0.23
CA ALA A 25 7.23 5.02 0.46
C ALA A 25 6.12 5.94 -0.08
N GLU A 26 5.96 6.01 -1.40
CA GLU A 26 4.88 6.76 -2.04
C GLU A 26 3.50 6.24 -1.64
N GLY A 27 3.30 4.91 -1.58
CA GLY A 27 2.06 4.29 -1.11
C GLY A 27 1.73 4.65 0.36
N VAL A 28 2.71 4.58 1.26
CA VAL A 28 2.53 4.96 2.67
C VAL A 28 2.22 6.46 2.81
N MET A 29 2.91 7.32 2.05
CA MET A 29 2.64 8.76 2.08
C MET A 29 1.24 9.09 1.54
N ALA A 30 0.80 8.41 0.47
CA ALA A 30 -0.51 8.63 -0.14
C ALA A 30 -1.66 8.36 0.84
N GLN A 31 -1.54 7.37 1.73
CA GLN A 31 -2.55 7.09 2.76
C GLN A 31 -2.86 8.30 3.66
N ARG A 32 -1.92 9.23 3.84
CA ARG A 32 -2.15 10.44 4.65
C ARG A 32 -3.00 11.49 3.93
N THR A 33 -2.98 11.48 2.60
CA THR A 33 -3.64 12.50 1.76
C THR A 33 -4.92 12.00 1.10
N GLY A 34 -5.11 10.69 1.00
CA GLY A 34 -6.30 10.10 0.39
C GLY A 34 -6.18 8.61 0.10
N PRO A 35 -7.07 8.07 -0.76
CA PRO A 35 -6.98 6.70 -1.23
C PRO A 35 -5.67 6.43 -1.97
N VAL A 36 -5.13 5.23 -1.83
CA VAL A 36 -3.96 4.79 -2.60
C VAL A 36 -4.43 4.36 -3.99
N SER A 37 -3.83 4.92 -5.03
CA SER A 37 -4.09 4.50 -6.41
C SER A 37 -2.96 3.61 -6.91
N ILE A 38 -3.32 2.43 -7.42
CA ILE A 38 -2.36 1.49 -8.01
C ILE A 38 -2.54 1.50 -9.52
N GLY A 39 -1.49 1.92 -10.22
CA GLY A 39 -1.43 1.96 -11.69
C GLY A 39 -1.01 0.62 -12.30
N HIS A 40 -1.18 0.48 -13.62
CA HIS A 40 -0.82 -0.74 -14.35
C HIS A 40 0.67 -1.13 -14.24
N ASP A 41 1.55 -0.15 -14.07
CA ASP A 41 3.01 -0.35 -13.97
C ASP A 41 3.51 -0.52 -12.52
N SER A 42 2.59 -0.77 -11.57
CA SER A 42 2.93 -0.88 -10.14
C SER A 42 3.38 -2.29 -9.74
N ASP A 43 3.17 -3.29 -10.58
CA ASP A 43 3.58 -4.67 -10.31
C ASP A 43 5.03 -4.88 -10.75
N ASP A 44 5.94 -5.02 -9.78
CA ASP A 44 7.34 -5.37 -10.01
C ASP A 44 7.62 -6.85 -9.69
N GLY A 45 6.57 -7.70 -9.74
CA GLY A 45 6.61 -9.11 -9.34
C GLY A 45 6.55 -9.31 -7.82
N ASP A 46 6.13 -8.28 -7.08
CA ASP A 46 6.06 -8.20 -5.62
C ASP A 46 4.65 -7.87 -5.11
N MET A 47 3.64 -7.89 -5.99
CA MET A 47 2.29 -7.47 -5.68
C MET A 47 1.30 -8.64 -5.81
N THR A 48 0.51 -8.85 -4.77
CA THR A 48 -0.66 -9.74 -4.80
C THR A 48 -1.91 -8.89 -4.67
N MET A 49 -2.86 -9.05 -5.60
CA MET A 49 -4.15 -8.38 -5.54
C MET A 49 -5.24 -9.32 -5.03
N LEU A 50 -5.95 -8.90 -3.97
CA LEU A 50 -7.10 -9.60 -3.43
C LEU A 50 -8.38 -8.77 -3.58
N HIS A 51 -9.50 -9.44 -3.84
CA HIS A 51 -10.83 -8.86 -3.75
C HIS A 51 -11.42 -9.20 -2.39
N VAL A 52 -11.57 -8.20 -1.53
CA VAL A 52 -12.13 -8.35 -0.18
C VAL A 52 -13.60 -7.96 -0.24
N PRO A 53 -14.54 -8.85 0.11
CA PRO A 53 -15.96 -8.52 0.15
C PRO A 53 -16.21 -7.26 0.99
N GLN A 54 -17.12 -6.39 0.55
CA GLN A 54 -17.35 -5.10 1.19
C GLN A 54 -17.67 -5.22 2.69
N GLU A 55 -18.41 -6.27 3.07
CA GLU A 55 -18.77 -6.60 4.45
C GLU A 55 -17.57 -7.09 5.29
N ALA A 56 -16.52 -7.60 4.65
CA ALA A 56 -15.34 -8.16 5.30
C ALA A 56 -14.26 -7.09 5.60
N VAL A 57 -14.30 -5.93 4.93
CA VAL A 57 -13.27 -4.88 5.02
C VAL A 57 -13.04 -4.40 6.46
N GLY A 58 -14.10 -4.26 7.25
CA GLY A 58 -14.01 -3.86 8.66
C GLY A 58 -13.26 -4.87 9.54
N PHE A 59 -13.37 -6.17 9.21
CA PHE A 59 -12.67 -7.23 9.92
C PHE A 59 -11.18 -7.28 9.55
N VAL A 60 -10.87 -7.03 8.28
CA VAL A 60 -9.48 -6.97 7.79
C VAL A 60 -8.75 -5.74 8.34
N THR A 61 -9.42 -4.59 8.38
CA THR A 61 -8.82 -3.33 8.87
C THR A 61 -8.74 -3.28 10.40
N GLY A 62 -9.79 -3.74 11.10
CA GLY A 62 -9.90 -3.65 12.54
C GLY A 62 -10.04 -2.21 13.05
N ARG A 63 -10.14 -2.05 14.37
CA ARG A 63 -10.34 -0.74 15.00
C ARG A 63 -9.19 0.21 14.66
N ALA A 64 -9.53 1.37 14.06
CA ALA A 64 -8.56 2.38 13.62
C ALA A 64 -7.47 1.84 12.68
N GLY A 65 -7.72 0.74 11.97
CA GLY A 65 -6.74 0.11 11.08
C GLY A 65 -5.69 -0.75 11.79
N ASN A 66 -5.73 -0.88 13.12
CA ASN A 66 -4.68 -1.53 13.90
C ASN A 66 -4.48 -3.00 13.57
N PHE A 67 -5.53 -3.72 13.19
CA PHE A 67 -5.40 -5.14 12.87
C PHE A 67 -4.61 -5.32 11.57
N LEU A 68 -4.92 -4.54 10.52
CA LEU A 68 -4.16 -4.58 9.28
C LEU A 68 -2.68 -4.24 9.52
N ARG A 69 -2.37 -3.24 10.36
CA ARG A 69 -0.99 -2.89 10.72
C ARG A 69 -0.26 -4.02 11.45
N SER A 70 -0.97 -4.75 12.31
CA SER A 70 -0.38 -5.91 13.00
C SER A 70 -0.02 -7.05 12.03
N ILE A 71 -0.80 -7.22 10.95
CA ILE A 71 -0.50 -8.20 9.89
C ILE A 71 0.71 -7.74 9.08
N GLU A 72 0.73 -6.47 8.66
CA GLU A 72 1.88 -5.85 7.96
C GLU A 72 3.19 -6.06 8.75
N GLU A 73 3.16 -5.79 10.06
CA GLU A 73 4.31 -5.96 10.95
C GLU A 73 4.72 -7.43 11.10
N GLN A 74 3.77 -8.33 11.35
CA GLN A 74 4.04 -9.75 11.56
C GLN A 74 4.66 -10.41 10.32
N TRP A 75 4.19 -10.03 9.13
CA TRP A 75 4.57 -10.70 7.87
C TRP A 75 5.56 -9.92 7.02
N CYS A 76 5.99 -8.74 7.49
CA CYS A 76 6.85 -7.83 6.74
C CYS A 76 6.28 -7.47 5.35
N THR A 77 4.98 -7.16 5.31
CA THR A 77 4.27 -6.76 4.09
C THR A 77 3.73 -5.34 4.21
N LEU A 78 3.37 -4.74 3.09
CA LEU A 78 2.59 -3.50 3.03
C LEU A 78 1.27 -3.77 2.34
N MET A 79 0.18 -3.29 2.93
CA MET A 79 -1.18 -3.61 2.51
C MET A 79 -1.98 -2.32 2.27
N PHE A 80 -2.54 -2.19 1.07
CA PHE A 80 -3.27 -0.99 0.66
C PHE A 80 -4.62 -1.36 0.06
N PHE A 81 -5.70 -0.87 0.67
CA PHE A 81 -6.96 -0.76 -0.06
C PHE A 81 -6.82 0.33 -1.12
N CYS A 82 -7.08 -0.02 -2.38
CA CYS A 82 -6.71 0.83 -3.50
C CYS A 82 -7.75 0.89 -4.62
N ASP A 83 -7.78 2.04 -5.29
CA ASP A 83 -8.46 2.18 -6.58
C ASP A 83 -7.52 1.71 -7.70
N VAL A 84 -8.06 0.88 -8.60
CA VAL A 84 -7.33 0.36 -9.76
C VAL A 84 -7.91 0.97 -11.02
N GLY A 85 -7.10 1.77 -11.72
CA GLY A 85 -7.37 2.17 -13.11
C GLY A 85 -8.21 3.42 -13.35
N GLY A 86 -8.21 4.42 -12.44
CA GLY A 86 -8.68 5.80 -12.72
C GLY A 86 -10.16 6.00 -13.11
N GLY A 87 -10.92 4.92 -13.35
CA GLY A 87 -12.34 4.92 -13.63
C GLY A 87 -13.13 4.91 -12.33
N GLY A 88 -13.67 6.06 -11.96
CA GLY A 88 -14.38 6.28 -10.70
C GLY A 88 -15.56 5.32 -10.50
N GLY A 89 -15.38 4.39 -9.58
CA GLY A 89 -16.46 3.58 -9.03
C GLY A 89 -15.90 2.53 -8.08
N ARG A 90 -16.03 2.78 -6.77
CA ARG A 90 -15.93 1.69 -5.79
C ARG A 90 -16.90 0.60 -6.21
N ASN A 91 -16.39 -0.62 -6.41
CA ASN A 91 -17.27 -1.75 -6.61
C ASN A 91 -18.07 -1.95 -5.31
N LYS A 92 -19.39 -2.10 -5.41
CA LYS A 92 -20.25 -2.25 -4.24
C LYS A 92 -20.06 -3.61 -3.54
N ASP A 93 -19.53 -4.60 -4.27
CA ASP A 93 -19.43 -5.97 -3.80
C ASP A 93 -18.06 -6.26 -3.14
N TYR A 94 -17.01 -5.55 -3.55
CA TYR A 94 -15.67 -5.76 -3.01
C TYR A 94 -14.78 -4.52 -3.08
N GLU A 95 -13.84 -4.44 -2.15
CA GLU A 95 -12.70 -3.52 -2.17
C GLU A 95 -11.44 -4.28 -2.61
N LYS A 96 -10.55 -3.60 -3.34
CA LYS A 96 -9.29 -4.20 -3.81
C LYS A 96 -8.18 -3.97 -2.78
N LEU A 97 -7.56 -5.04 -2.31
CA LEU A 97 -6.43 -5.01 -1.40
C LEU A 97 -5.14 -5.40 -2.14
N ALA A 98 -4.24 -4.45 -2.32
CA ALA A 98 -2.88 -4.70 -2.79
C ALA A 98 -1.99 -5.11 -1.62
N ILE A 99 -1.28 -6.22 -1.75
CA ILE A 99 -0.31 -6.71 -0.79
C ILE A 99 1.06 -6.70 -1.45
N PHE A 100 1.99 -5.93 -0.90
CA PHE A 100 3.38 -5.86 -1.35
C PHE A 100 4.30 -6.61 -0.39
N GLY A 101 5.16 -7.44 -0.96
CA GLY A 101 6.16 -8.22 -0.23
C GLY A 101 6.67 -9.39 -1.06
N ASP A 102 7.73 -10.03 -0.61
CA ASP A 102 8.23 -11.24 -1.25
C ASP A 102 7.35 -12.44 -0.87
N ILE A 103 7.10 -13.32 -1.84
CA ILE A 103 6.52 -14.65 -1.58
C ILE A 103 7.59 -15.43 -0.82
N ARG A 104 7.35 -15.70 0.47
CA ARG A 104 8.21 -16.52 1.30
C ARG A 104 7.84 -18.00 1.21
#